data_AF-A0A098T7K9-F1
#
_entry.id   AF-A0A098T7K9-F1
#
_cell.length_a   1.000
_cell.length_b   1.000
_cell.length_c   1.000
_cell.angle_alpha   90.00
_cell.angle_beta   90.00
_cell.angle_gamma   90.00
#
_symmetry.space_group_name_H-M   'P 1'
#
loop_
_entity.id
_entity.type
_entity.pdbx_description
1 polymer ?
#
loop_
_entity_poly.entity_id
_entity_poly.type
_entity_poly.pdbx_seq_one_letter_code
_entity_poly.pdbx_strand_id
1 'polypeptide(L)'
;MAAADDKANAMVGLPRPWTADDQAAHVAMVVRIAIRSAKRRGVRLESLLSIPRRWLLDLCDEGDPTALVVRDWLTGARSHLPSELEGAVAAARVETQEDAR
;
A
#
# COMPACT_ATOMS: atom_id res chain seq x y z
N MET A 1 -5.39 2.20 -19.15
CA MET A 1 -5.34 2.03 -17.69
C MET A 1 -6.46 1.14 -17.14
N ALA A 2 -7.67 1.14 -17.72
CA ALA A 2 -8.75 0.22 -17.33
C ALA A 2 -8.43 -1.28 -17.56
N ALA A 3 -7.67 -1.61 -18.60
CA ALA A 3 -7.37 -3.00 -18.96
C ALA A 3 -6.54 -3.78 -17.92
N ALA A 4 -5.65 -3.11 -17.18
CA ALA A 4 -4.84 -3.75 -16.13
C ALA A 4 -5.69 -4.12 -14.90
N ASP A 5 -6.72 -3.32 -14.63
CA ASP A 5 -7.62 -3.50 -13.49
C ASP A 5 -8.59 -4.66 -13.73
N ASP A 6 -9.08 -4.75 -14.97
CA ASP A 6 -9.94 -5.85 -15.41
C ASP A 6 -9.20 -7.18 -15.39
N LYS A 7 -7.95 -7.19 -15.89
CA LYS A 7 -7.09 -8.37 -15.91
C LYS A 7 -6.76 -8.85 -14.50
N ALA A 8 -6.40 -7.95 -13.59
CA ALA A 8 -6.06 -8.31 -12.21
C ALA A 8 -7.27 -8.82 -11.42
N ASN A 9 -8.48 -8.29 -11.67
CA ASN A 9 -9.70 -8.78 -11.05
C ASN A 9 -10.10 -10.17 -11.59
N ALA A 10 -9.91 -10.41 -12.90
CA ALA A 10 -10.13 -11.71 -13.54
C ALA A 10 -9.15 -12.81 -13.07
N MET A 11 -8.00 -12.42 -12.51
CA MET A 11 -6.99 -13.34 -12.00
C MET A 11 -7.17 -13.75 -10.54
N VAL A 12 -8.11 -13.15 -9.80
CA VAL A 12 -8.37 -13.52 -8.41
C VAL A 12 -8.86 -14.97 -8.34
N GLY A 13 -7.99 -15.87 -7.85
CA GLY A 13 -8.29 -17.30 -7.68
C GLY A 13 -7.79 -18.21 -8.80
N LEU A 14 -7.08 -17.71 -9.83
CA LEU A 14 -6.46 -18.56 -10.84
C LEU A 14 -5.20 -19.26 -10.30
N PRO A 15 -5.01 -20.57 -10.59
CA PRO A 15 -3.80 -21.29 -10.19
C PRO A 15 -2.57 -20.80 -10.95
N ARG A 16 -1.42 -20.76 -10.27
CA ARG A 16 -0.10 -20.44 -10.84
C ARG A 16 0.35 -21.56 -11.81
N PRO A 17 1.17 -21.26 -12.84
CA PRO A 17 2.02 -20.06 -12.98
C PRO A 17 1.42 -18.94 -13.83
N TRP A 18 1.73 -17.71 -13.44
CA TRP A 18 1.39 -16.47 -14.16
C TRP A 18 2.55 -16.00 -15.04
N THR A 19 2.25 -15.27 -16.11
CA THR A 19 3.27 -14.56 -16.89
C THR A 19 3.81 -13.34 -16.13
N ALA A 20 4.92 -12.76 -16.60
CA ALA A 20 5.46 -11.53 -16.01
C ALA A 20 4.45 -10.36 -16.08
N ASP A 21 3.70 -10.25 -17.18
CA ASP A 21 2.68 -9.22 -17.36
C ASP A 21 1.47 -9.43 -16.43
N ASP A 22 1.12 -10.68 -16.17
CA ASP A 22 0.08 -11.07 -15.21
C ASP A 22 0.49 -10.68 -13.79
N GLN A 23 1.74 -10.97 -13.39
CA GLN A 23 2.30 -10.57 -12.10
C GLN A 23 2.32 -9.04 -11.96
N ALA A 24 2.79 -8.31 -12.98
CA ALA A 24 2.84 -6.86 -12.97
C ALA A 24 1.43 -6.23 -12.82
N ALA A 25 0.43 -6.79 -13.50
CA ALA A 25 -0.96 -6.34 -13.36
C ALA A 25 -1.51 -6.59 -11.96
N HIS A 26 -1.22 -7.75 -11.37
CA HIS A 26 -1.61 -8.07 -10.00
C HIS A 26 -0.98 -7.11 -8.98
N VAL A 27 0.33 -6.88 -9.06
CA VAL A 27 1.06 -5.92 -8.23
C VAL A 27 0.45 -4.53 -8.34
N ALA A 28 0.20 -4.04 -9.56
CA ALA A 28 -0.38 -2.73 -9.80
C ALA A 28 -1.78 -2.58 -9.17
N MET A 29 -2.62 -3.62 -9.24
CA MET A 29 -3.93 -3.64 -8.60
C MET A 29 -3.81 -3.53 -7.08
N VAL A 30 -2.98 -4.38 -6.46
CA VAL A 30 -2.79 -4.40 -5.00
C VAL A 30 -2.29 -3.04 -4.50
N VAL A 31 -1.29 -2.47 -5.18
CA VAL A 31 -0.72 -1.15 -4.87
C VAL A 31 -1.78 -0.06 -4.99
N ARG A 32 -2.63 -0.07 -6.04
CA ARG A 32 -3.69 0.93 -6.18
C ARG A 32 -4.72 0.84 -5.06
N ILE A 33 -5.08 -0.38 -4.65
CA ILE A 33 -5.99 -0.59 -3.51
C ILE A 33 -5.36 -0.06 -2.21
N ALA A 34 -4.06 -0.30 -2.00
CA ALA A 34 -3.32 0.21 -0.85
C ALA A 34 -3.31 1.74 -0.80
N ILE A 35 -2.92 2.39 -1.89
CA ILE A 35 -2.92 3.86 -2.00
C ILE A 35 -4.32 4.42 -1.77
N ARG A 36 -5.35 3.84 -2.37
CA ARG A 36 -6.74 4.31 -2.20
C ARG A 36 -7.22 4.14 -0.76
N SER A 37 -6.91 3.01 -0.13
CA SER A 37 -7.23 2.76 1.28
C SER A 37 -6.53 3.77 2.17
N ALA A 38 -5.24 4.03 1.95
CA ALA A 38 -4.47 5.00 2.69
C ALA A 38 -5.02 6.43 2.56
N LYS A 39 -5.42 6.85 1.35
CA LYS A 39 -6.06 8.16 1.12
C LYS A 39 -7.41 8.31 1.83
N ARG A 40 -8.17 7.23 2.01
CA ARG A 40 -9.51 7.27 2.59
C ARG A 40 -9.55 7.04 4.10
N ARG A 41 -8.62 6.26 4.64
CA ARG A 41 -8.65 5.76 6.03
C ARG A 41 -7.37 6.07 6.84
N GLY A 42 -6.37 6.65 6.19
CA GLY A 42 -5.07 6.97 6.78
C GLY A 42 -3.96 6.00 6.36
N VAL A 43 -2.71 6.49 6.35
CA VAL A 43 -1.51 5.73 5.96
C VAL A 43 -1.10 4.78 7.08
N ARG A 44 -1.75 3.62 7.10
CA ARG A 44 -1.53 2.55 8.06
C ARG A 44 -1.78 1.21 7.39
N LEU A 45 -1.02 0.17 7.72
CA LEU A 45 -1.30 -1.17 7.22
C LEU A 45 -2.71 -1.62 7.66
N GLU A 46 -3.13 -1.19 8.85
CA GLU A 46 -4.44 -1.46 9.46
C GLU A 46 -5.62 -0.89 8.65
N SER A 47 -5.38 0.11 7.81
CA SER A 47 -6.38 0.77 6.96
C SER A 47 -6.83 -0.08 5.77
N LEU A 48 -6.00 -1.04 5.34
CA LEU A 48 -6.32 -1.98 4.27
C LEU A 48 -7.41 -2.96 4.69
N LEU A 49 -8.30 -3.29 3.75
CA LEU A 49 -9.21 -4.43 3.87
C LEU A 49 -8.40 -5.74 3.99
N SER A 50 -8.99 -6.75 4.64
CA SER A 50 -8.32 -8.03 4.96
C SER A 50 -7.72 -8.73 3.74
N ILE A 51 -8.49 -8.85 2.65
CA ILE A 51 -8.06 -9.54 1.42
C ILE A 51 -6.89 -8.79 0.74
N PRO A 52 -7.00 -7.49 0.39
CA PRO A 52 -5.87 -6.73 -0.17
C PRO A 52 -4.65 -6.65 0.74
N ARG A 53 -4.84 -6.62 2.07
CA ARG A 53 -3.71 -6.68 3.01
C ARG A 53 -2.98 -8.00 2.85
N ARG A 54 -3.70 -9.13 2.80
CA ARG A 54 -3.09 -10.43 2.59
C ARG A 54 -2.32 -10.49 1.27
N TRP A 55 -2.91 -10.04 0.16
CA TRP A 55 -2.21 -10.01 -1.14
C TRP A 55 -0.93 -9.16 -1.11
N LEU A 56 -0.97 -8.01 -0.43
CA LEU A 56 0.22 -7.18 -0.26
C LEU A 56 1.32 -7.92 0.51
N LEU A 57 0.97 -8.65 1.56
CA LEU A 57 1.94 -9.42 2.35
C LEU A 57 2.48 -10.61 1.56
N ASP A 58 1.62 -11.34 0.84
CA ASP A 58 2.04 -12.45 -0.03
C ASP A 58 3.06 -11.95 -1.08
N LEU A 59 2.81 -10.78 -1.69
CA LEU A 59 3.76 -10.14 -2.62
C LEU A 59 5.07 -9.71 -1.94
N CYS A 60 5.03 -9.30 -0.67
CA CYS A 60 6.24 -9.00 0.09
C CYS A 60 7.05 -10.26 0.36
N ASP A 61 6.41 -11.38 0.69
CA ASP A 61 7.05 -12.67 0.94
C ASP A 61 7.67 -13.24 -0.35
N GLU A 62 7.11 -12.90 -1.52
CA GLU A 62 7.68 -13.17 -2.84
C GLU A 62 8.87 -12.27 -3.20
N GLY A 63 9.13 -11.22 -2.42
CA GLY A 63 10.20 -10.27 -2.65
C GLY A 63 9.89 -9.24 -3.74
N ASP A 64 8.61 -8.96 -4.04
CA ASP A 64 8.27 -7.90 -4.98
C ASP A 64 8.72 -6.53 -4.43
N PRO A 65 9.60 -5.81 -5.14
CA PRO A 65 10.17 -4.56 -4.62
C PRO A 65 9.11 -3.47 -4.44
N THR A 66 8.06 -3.46 -5.27
CA THR A 66 6.99 -2.45 -5.17
C THR A 66 6.15 -2.68 -3.92
N ALA A 67 5.79 -3.94 -3.66
CA ALA A 67 5.03 -4.33 -2.47
C ALA A 67 5.79 -4.01 -1.18
N LEU A 68 7.11 -4.28 -1.14
CA LEU A 68 7.96 -3.95 0.00
C LEU A 68 7.96 -2.43 0.31
N VAL A 69 8.14 -1.59 -0.72
CA VAL A 69 8.09 -0.12 -0.55
C VAL A 69 6.73 0.35 -0.03
N VAL A 70 5.63 -0.22 -0.54
CA VAL A 70 4.28 0.14 -0.08
C VAL A 70 4.03 -0.33 1.35
N ARG A 71 4.47 -1.52 1.73
CA ARG A 71 4.40 -2.02 3.10
C ARG A 71 5.13 -1.08 4.05
N ASP A 72 6.38 -0.73 3.73
CA ASP A 72 7.21 0.12 4.58
C ASP A 72 6.61 1.52 4.74
N TRP A 73 6.06 2.08 3.65
CA TRP A 73 5.28 3.33 3.70
C TRP A 73 4.07 3.22 4.65
N LEU A 74 3.31 2.13 4.56
CA LEU A 74 2.11 1.90 5.37
C LEU A 74 2.41 1.59 6.84
N THR A 75 3.54 0.98 7.16
CA THR A 75 3.96 0.76 8.56
C THR A 75 4.58 2.01 9.19
N GLY A 76 4.73 3.07 8.40
CA GLY A 76 5.44 4.28 8.78
C GLY A 76 6.94 3.99 8.76
N ALA A 77 7.61 4.40 7.68
CA ALA A 77 9.04 4.26 7.45
C ALA A 77 9.92 5.08 8.42
N ARG A 78 9.53 5.17 9.70
CA ARG A 78 10.25 5.86 10.77
C ARG A 78 11.65 5.32 10.96
N SER A 79 11.86 4.02 10.78
CA SER A 79 13.19 3.40 10.91
C SER A 79 14.20 3.84 9.85
N HIS A 80 13.76 4.42 8.73
CA HIS A 80 14.62 4.83 7.60
C HIS A 80 14.56 6.33 7.30
N LEU A 81 13.85 7.12 8.13
CA LEU A 81 13.86 8.56 7.99
C LEU A 81 15.20 9.12 8.49
N PRO A 82 15.84 10.02 7.74
CA PRO A 82 16.93 10.83 8.29
C PRO A 82 16.43 11.54 9.54
N SER A 83 17.24 11.58 10.60
CA SER A 83 16.85 12.13 11.92
C SER A 83 16.25 13.54 11.83
N GLU A 84 16.70 14.34 10.87
CA GLU A 84 16.21 15.69 10.56
C GLU A 84 14.73 15.71 10.12
N LEU A 85 14.31 14.70 9.34
CA LEU A 85 12.94 14.58 8.84
C LEU A 85 12.01 13.94 9.88
N GLU A 86 12.54 13.10 10.77
CA GLU A 86 11.80 12.53 11.90
C GLU A 86 11.27 13.64 12.85
N GLY A 87 12.10 14.65 13.12
CA GLY A 87 11.70 15.83 13.91
C GLY A 87 10.57 16.63 13.26
N ALA A 88 10.60 16.80 11.93
CA ALA A 88 9.55 17.51 11.19
C ALA A 88 8.22 16.74 11.16
N VAL A 89 8.25 15.41 11.01
CA VAL A 89 7.05 14.56 11.04
C VAL A 89 6.46 14.47 12.45
N ALA A 90 7.29 14.53 13.50
CA ALA A 90 6.83 14.62 14.88
C ALA A 90 6.15 15.97 15.18
N ALA A 91 6.71 17.08 14.65
CA ALA A 91 6.13 18.41 14.79
C ALA A 91 4.81 18.58 14.03
N ALA A 92 4.65 17.92 12.88
CA ALA A 92 3.44 17.99 12.06
C ALA A 92 2.18 17.32 12.66
N ARG A 93 2.28 16.69 13.84
CA ARG A 93 1.13 16.04 14.52
C ARG A 93 0.26 16.99 15.34
N VAL A 94 0.59 18.28 15.40
CA VAL A 94 -0.18 19.27 16.17
C VAL A 94 -0.75 20.29 15.19
N GLU A 95 -1.94 20.02 14.65
CA GLU A 95 -2.89 21.03 14.13
C GLU A 95 -4.18 20.33 13.61
N THR A 96 -4.86 19.59 14.48
CA THR A 96 -6.33 19.57 14.44
C THR A 96 -6.79 20.37 15.64
N GLN A 97 -6.66 21.69 15.52
CA GLN A 97 -7.28 22.62 16.45
C GLN A 97 -8.77 22.70 16.10
N GLU A 98 -9.55 22.03 16.94
CA GLU A 98 -10.96 22.30 17.21
C GLU A 98 -11.14 23.81 17.45
N ASP A 99 -11.98 24.48 16.66
CA ASP A 99 -12.88 25.58 17.03
C ASP A 99 -13.22 26.48 15.84
N ALA A 100 -14.46 26.39 15.38
CA ALA A 100 -15.19 27.57 14.93
C ALA A 100 -16.66 27.37 15.32
N ARG A 101 -17.02 28.06 16.41
CA ARG A 101 -18.39 28.37 16.85
C ARG A 101 -19.23 29.00 15.74
#